data_AF-A0A6L3X822-F1
#
_entry.id   AF-A0A6L3X822-F1
#
_cell.length_a   1.000
_cell.length_b   1.000
_cell.length_c   1.000
_cell.angle_alpha   90.00
_cell.angle_beta   90.00
_cell.angle_gamma   90.00
#
_symmetry.space_group_name_H-M   'P 1'
#
loop_
_entity.id
_entity.type
_entity.pdbx_description
1 polymer ?
#
loop_
_entity_poly.entity_id
_entity_poly.type
_entity_poly.pdbx_seq_one_letter_code
_entity_poly.pdbx_strand_id
1 'polypeptide(L)' 'QNLNVKFAGSPVSVLDDISLTVRAGETLALVGESGCGKSITSLALMGLLPASARIVSGEMNFRRQDLRKLSPREYAD' A
#
# COMPACT_ATOMS: atom_id res chain seq x y z
N GLN A 1 4.95 4.04 5.43
CA GLN A 1 5.41 3.80 6.81
C GLN A 1 4.25 3.28 7.60
N ASN A 2 4.49 2.22 8.38
CA ASN A 2 3.55 1.58 9.30
C ASN A 2 2.18 1.27 8.66
N LEU A 3 2.20 0.79 7.41
CA LEU A 3 1.00 0.57 6.61
C LEU A 3 0.26 -0.67 7.09
N ASN A 4 -1.01 -0.47 7.43
CA ASN A 4 -1.91 -1.55 7.81
C ASN A 4 -3.11 -1.62 6.85
N VAL A 5 -3.40 -2.81 6.33
CA VAL A 5 -4.51 -3.05 5.42
C VAL A 5 -5.37 -4.19 5.94
N LYS A 6 -6.69 -4.05 5.86
CA LYS A 6 -7.66 -5.09 6.24
C LYS A 6 -8.64 -5.36 5.11
N PHE A 7 -9.03 -6.62 4.98
CA PHE A 7 -10.22 -6.99 4.23
C PHE A 7 -11.49 -6.81 5.06
N ALA A 8 -12.60 -6.48 4.42
CA ALA A 8 -13.92 -6.39 5.04
C ALA A 8 -14.29 -7.74 5.68
N GLY A 9 -14.75 -7.70 6.93
CA GLY A 9 -15.12 -8.91 7.68
C GLY A 9 -13.95 -9.74 8.22
N SER A 10 -12.70 -9.42 7.87
CA SER A 10 -11.53 -10.06 8.47
C SER A 10 -11.13 -9.36 9.77
N PRO A 11 -11.00 -10.08 10.90
CA PRO A 11 -10.45 -9.50 12.13
C PRO A 11 -8.94 -9.22 12.01
N VAL A 12 -8.25 -9.96 11.14
CA VAL A 12 -6.80 -9.92 10.96
C VAL A 12 -6.41 -8.97 9.81
N SER A 13 -5.30 -8.27 9.98
CA SER A 13 -4.66 -7.45 8.95
C SER A 13 -4.02 -8.32 7.86
N VAL A 14 -4.24 -7.96 6.59
CA VAL A 14 -3.53 -8.59 5.46
C VAL A 14 -2.13 -8.01 5.30
N LEU A 15 -1.97 -6.71 5.61
CA LEU A 15 -0.68 -6.07 5.80
C LEU A 15 -0.64 -5.55 7.22
N ASP A 16 0.37 -5.95 7.99
CA ASP A 16 0.53 -5.60 9.39
C ASP A 16 1.85 -4.83 9.56
N ASP A 17 1.73 -3.55 9.89
CA ASP A 17 2.83 -2.62 10.15
C ASP A 17 3.96 -2.59 9.09
N ILE A 18 3.60 -2.56 7.81
CA ILE A 18 4.60 -2.60 6.72
C ILE A 18 5.24 -1.22 6.50
N SER A 19 6.57 -1.18 6.59
CA SER A 19 7.39 0.01 6.36
C SER A 19 8.41 -0.24 5.26
N LEU A 20 8.22 0.46 4.13
CA LEU A 20 9.09 0.38 2.96
C LEU A 20 9.50 1.80 2.55
N THR A 21 10.74 1.94 2.06
CA THR A 21 11.26 3.19 1.48
C THR A 21 11.99 2.84 0.19
N VAL A 22 11.66 3.55 -0.88
CA VAL A 22 12.35 3.46 -2.17
C VAL A 22 12.82 4.87 -2.53
N ARG A 23 14.12 5.04 -2.69
CA ARG A 23 14.73 6.33 -3.08
C ARG A 23 14.76 6.48 -4.59
N ALA A 24 14.99 7.70 -5.05
CA ALA A 24 15.17 7.97 -6.48
C ALA A 24 16.34 7.13 -7.03
N GLY A 25 16.09 6.40 -8.11
CA GLY A 25 17.06 5.51 -8.75
C GLY A 25 17.17 4.12 -8.10
N GLU A 26 16.44 3.83 -7.02
CA GLU A 26 16.39 2.49 -6.43
C GLU A 26 15.30 1.64 -7.08
N THR A 27 15.58 0.35 -7.25
CA THR A 27 14.59 -0.67 -7.60
C THR A 27 14.40 -1.58 -6.38
N LEU A 28 13.16 -1.67 -5.89
CA LEU A 28 12.79 -2.59 -4.80
C LEU A 28 12.01 -3.78 -5.38
N ALA A 29 12.49 -5.00 -5.12
CA ALA A 29 11.76 -6.22 -5.42
C ALA A 29 11.05 -6.75 -4.18
N LEU A 30 9.73 -6.95 -4.26
CA LEU A 30 8.93 -7.60 -3.22
C LEU A 30 8.79 -9.09 -3.53
N VAL A 31 9.41 -9.94 -2.70
CA VAL A 31 9.43 -11.40 -2.86
C VAL A 31 8.87 -12.10 -1.63
N GLY A 32 8.38 -13.33 -1.80
CA GLY A 32 7.80 -14.14 -0.73
C GLY A 32 6.74 -15.11 -1.23
N GLU A 33 6.28 -15.99 -0.34
CA GLU A 33 5.31 -17.05 -0.64
C GLU A 33 3.95 -16.52 -1.14
N SER A 34 3.19 -17.36 -1.84
CA SER A 34 1.83 -17.00 -2.25
C SER A 34 0.99 -16.61 -1.03
N GLY A 35 0.22 -15.52 -1.15
CA GLY A 35 -0.63 -15.04 -0.05
C GLY A 35 0.04 -14.13 0.99
N CYS A 36 1.35 -13.91 0.97
CA CYS A 36 2.03 -13.05 1.96
C CYS A 36 1.79 -11.53 1.81
N GLY A 37 0.86 -11.11 0.96
CA GLY A 37 0.48 -9.69 0.83
C GLY A 37 1.20 -8.88 -0.25
N LYS A 38 2.16 -9.44 -1.02
CA LYS A 38 2.90 -8.72 -2.09
C LYS A 38 1.98 -7.89 -3.02
N SER A 39 0.97 -8.53 -3.61
CA SER A 39 0.05 -7.85 -4.53
C SER A 39 -0.78 -6.78 -3.82
N ILE A 40 -1.18 -7.01 -2.57
CA ILE A 40 -1.92 -6.02 -1.78
C ILE A 40 -1.03 -4.82 -1.45
N THR A 41 0.25 -5.03 -1.14
CA THR A 41 1.22 -3.94 -0.97
C THR A 41 1.34 -3.10 -2.23
N SER A 42 1.53 -3.73 -3.40
CA SER A 42 1.63 -3.01 -4.67
C SER A 42 0.34 -2.25 -5.01
N LEU A 43 -0.82 -2.89 -4.85
CA LEU A 43 -2.11 -2.26 -5.12
C LEU A 43 -2.40 -1.10 -4.17
N ALA A 44 -2.04 -1.20 -2.88
CA ALA A 44 -2.15 -0.10 -1.92
C ALA A 44 -1.33 1.12 -2.34
N LEU A 45 -0.07 0.90 -2.75
CA LEU A 45 0.80 1.98 -3.22
C LEU A 45 0.27 2.65 -4.50
N MET A 46 -0.35 1.88 -5.39
CA MET A 46 -0.94 2.37 -6.64
C MET A 46 -2.33 2.99 -6.48
N GLY A 47 -2.92 2.99 -5.27
CA GLY A 47 -4.31 3.46 -5.08
C GLY A 47 -5.37 2.55 -5.71
N LEU A 48 -5.04 1.28 -5.95
CA LEU A 48 -5.86 0.29 -6.67
C LEU A 48 -6.36 -0.85 -5.77
N LEU A 49 -6.50 -0.61 -4.46
CA LEU A 49 -7.06 -1.63 -3.58
C LEU A 49 -8.49 -2.02 -4.03
N PRO A 50 -8.84 -3.32 -3.98
CA PRO A 50 -10.21 -3.73 -4.24
C PRO A 50 -11.15 -3.14 -3.18
N ALA A 51 -12.43 -2.97 -3.52
CA ALA A 51 -13.43 -2.44 -2.59
C ALA A 51 -13.58 -3.25 -1.29
N SER A 52 -13.18 -4.53 -1.31
CA SER A 52 -13.15 -5.39 -0.14
C SER A 52 -11.96 -5.13 0.78
N ALA A 53 -10.99 -4.29 0.41
CA ALA A 53 -9.82 -3.96 1.21
C ALA A 53 -9.75 -2.46 1.51
N ARG A 54 -9.21 -2.12 2.67
CA ARG A 54 -8.99 -0.73 3.06
C ARG A 54 -7.70 -0.56 3.86
N ILE A 55 -7.05 0.58 3.66
CA ILE A 55 -5.97 1.05 4.52
C ILE A 55 -6.61 1.51 5.83
N VAL A 56 -6.21 0.91 6.96
CA VAL A 56 -6.77 1.24 8.28
C VAL A 56 -5.86 2.18 9.06
N SER A 57 -4.55 2.17 8.80
CA SER A 57 -3.58 3.09 9.38
C SER A 57 -2.29 3.11 8.56
N GLY A 58 -1.40 4.04 8.89
CA GLY A 58 -0.12 4.25 8.23
C GLY A 58 -0.13 5.37 7.20
N GLU A 59 1.03 5.65 6.64
CA GLU A 59 1.28 6.78 5.74
C GLU A 59 1.94 6.32 4.44
N MET A 60 1.55 6.94 3.32
CA MET A 60 2.13 6.68 2.01
C MET A 60 2.47 8.01 1.37
N ASN A 61 3.76 8.33 1.29
CA ASN A 61 4.23 9.62 0.79
C ASN A 61 5.04 9.42 -0.49
N PHE A 62 4.71 10.16 -1.54
CA PHE A 62 5.49 10.24 -2.78
C PHE A 62 5.71 11.71 -3.12
N ARG A 63 6.96 12.11 -3.40
CA ARG A 63 7.31 13.52 -3.69
C ARG A 63 6.72 14.54 -2.68
N ARG A 64 6.70 14.17 -1.39
CA ARG A 64 6.12 14.96 -0.27
C ARG A 64 4.59 15.14 -0.32
N GLN A 65 3.90 14.37 -1.14
CA GLN A 65 2.44 14.30 -1.18
C GLN A 65 1.97 12.99 -0.54
N ASP A 66 0.94 13.10 0.31
CA ASP A 66 0.26 11.94 0.87
C ASP A 66 -0.63 11.31 -0.21
N LEU A 67 -0.21 10.15 -0.71
CA LEU A 67 -0.88 9.43 -1.79
C LEU A 67 -2.36 9.14 -1.46
N ARG A 68 -2.69 8.95 -0.17
CA ARG A 68 -4.06 8.62 0.27
C ARG A 68 -5.07 9.75 0.01
N LYS A 69 -4.59 10.97 -0.26
CA LYS A 69 -5.42 12.16 -0.48
C LYS A 69 -5.56 12.48 -1.96
N LEU A 70 -4.86 11.75 -2.84
CA LEU A 70 -4.90 11.97 -4.27
C LEU A 70 -6.19 11.38 -4.86
N SER A 71 -6.78 12.13 -5.78
CA SER A 71 -7.80 11.63 -6.69
C SER A 71 -7.19 10.64 -7.69
N PRO A 72 -8.00 9.79 -8.35
CA PRO A 72 -7.51 8.86 -9.37
C PRO A 72 -6.74 9.53 -10.52
N ARG A 73 -7.04 10.79 -10.84
CA ARG A 73 -6.30 11.55 -11.87
C ARG A 73 -4.92 11.95 -11.38
N GLU A 74 -4.82 12.42 -10.14
CA GLU A 74 -3.53 12.81 -9.53
C GLU A 74 -2.60 11.61 -9.31
N TYR A 75 -3.14 10.39 -9.24
CA TYR A 75 -2.33 9.16 -9.22
C TYR A 75 -1.69 8.82 -10.58
N ALA A 76 -2.24 9.34 -11.69
CA ALA A 76 -1.78 9.05 -13.05
C ALA A 76 -0.75 10.07 -13.57
N ASP A 77 -0.61 11.21 -12.87
CA ASP A 77 0.34 12.30 -13.17
C ASP A 77 1.70 12.10 -12.48
#